data_AF-A0A933AQQ0-F1
#
_entry.id   AF-A0A933AQQ0-F1
#
_cell.length_a   1.000
_cell.length_b   1.000
_cell.length_c   1.000
_cell.angle_alpha   90.00
_cell.angle_beta   90.00
_cell.angle_gamma   90.00
#
_symmetry.space_group_name_H-M   'P 1'
#
loop_
_entity.id
_entity.type
_entity.pdbx_description
1 polymer ?
#
loop_
_entity_poly.entity_id
_entity_poly.type
_entity_poly.pdbx_seq_one_letter_code
_entity_poly.pdbx_strand_id
1 'polypeptide(L)'
;MENGSRKDIAPISPSDRVLLLSHCLRPSQTCPGRFRKEGLVCPESCDLNCAIGRLRTAAVAQGYKGVCVAAGGAMALKFVVAQRPRGVIAVACSKELAEGVRAAKTTASLNEDIPRYAMVALRQDGCVDTEVDEAEVLEAILAGCEQHLE
;
A
#
# COMPACT_ATOMS: atom_id res chain seq x y z
N MET A 1 2.01 -18.79 10.24
CA MET A 1 2.62 -17.53 9.77
C MET A 1 1.55 -16.48 9.92
N GLU A 2 1.63 -15.67 10.97
CA GLU A 2 0.67 -14.57 11.16
C GLU A 2 0.94 -13.52 10.07
N ASN A 3 0.01 -13.42 9.13
CA ASN A 3 0.00 -12.33 8.17
C ASN A 3 -0.18 -11.03 8.96
N GLY A 4 0.73 -10.07 8.78
CA GLY A 4 0.69 -8.80 9.48
C GLY A 4 -0.71 -8.16 9.43
N SER A 5 -1.21 -7.78 10.60
CA SER A 5 -2.59 -7.32 10.82
C SER A 5 -2.63 -5.80 11.02
N ARG A 6 -3.82 -5.20 10.88
CA ARG A 6 -4.07 -3.81 11.33
C ARG A 6 -3.65 -3.56 12.79
N LYS A 7 -3.63 -4.60 13.64
CA LYS A 7 -3.14 -4.49 15.03
C LYS A 7 -1.64 -4.23 15.11
N ASP A 8 -0.87 -4.72 14.14
CA ASP A 8 0.59 -4.53 14.11
C ASP A 8 0.96 -3.12 13.63
N ILE A 9 0.14 -2.52 12.76
CA ILE A 9 0.39 -1.17 12.25
C ILE A 9 -0.11 -0.07 13.18
N ALA A 10 -1.12 -0.35 14.01
CA ALA A 10 -1.77 0.63 14.89
C ALA A 10 -0.80 1.46 15.76
N PRO A 11 0.28 0.89 16.35
CA PRO A 11 1.22 1.65 17.18
C PRO A 11 2.17 2.59 16.40
N ILE A 12 2.22 2.50 15.07
CA ILE A 12 3.13 3.30 14.24
C ILE A 12 2.41 4.58 13.81
N SER A 13 2.99 5.79 13.95
CA SER A 13 2.33 7.02 13.44
C SER A 13 2.08 6.93 11.92
N PRO A 14 0.94 7.39 11.39
CA PRO A 14 0.70 7.51 9.95
C PRO A 14 1.84 8.19 9.18
N SER A 15 2.47 9.21 9.76
CA SER A 15 3.62 9.92 9.17
C SER A 15 4.87 9.06 8.98
N ASP A 16 4.89 7.85 9.54
CA ASP A 16 5.94 6.84 9.35
C ASP A 16 5.43 5.55 8.70
N ARG A 17 4.25 5.64 8.07
CA ARG A 17 3.65 4.56 7.27
C ARG A 17 3.75 4.88 5.78
N VAL A 18 3.83 3.82 4.99
CA VAL A 18 3.58 3.87 3.55
C VAL A 18 2.45 2.94 3.16
N LEU A 19 1.75 3.30 2.08
CA LEU A 19 0.75 2.46 1.44
C LEU A 19 1.28 1.95 0.09
N LEU A 20 1.23 0.64 -0.11
CA LEU A 20 1.54 -0.02 -1.37
C LEU A 20 0.25 -0.57 -1.97
N LEU A 21 -0.08 -0.13 -3.17
CA LEU A 21 -1.27 -0.58 -3.92
C LEU A 21 -0.83 -1.33 -5.17
N SER A 22 -1.49 -2.45 -5.48
CA SER A 22 -1.30 -3.12 -6.76
C SER A 22 -1.84 -2.26 -7.90
N HIS A 23 -1.05 -2.10 -8.96
CA HIS A 23 -1.51 -1.44 -10.18
C HIS A 23 -2.65 -2.19 -10.89
N CYS A 24 -2.85 -3.47 -10.58
CA CYS A 24 -3.94 -4.27 -11.16
C CYS A 24 -5.32 -3.77 -10.71
N LEU A 25 -5.40 -3.01 -9.61
CA LEU A 25 -6.63 -2.35 -9.13
C LEU A 25 -7.08 -1.19 -10.04
N ARG A 26 -6.26 -0.77 -11.00
CA ARG A 26 -6.65 0.31 -11.90
C ARG A 26 -7.73 -0.19 -12.86
N PRO A 27 -8.75 0.63 -13.17
CA PRO A 27 -9.68 0.33 -14.25
C PRO A 27 -8.94 0.49 -15.59
N SER A 28 -8.62 -0.63 -16.22
CA SER A 28 -7.65 -0.73 -17.31
C SER A 28 -8.02 0.08 -18.55
N GLN A 29 -9.31 0.18 -18.84
CA GLN A 29 -9.84 0.86 -20.02
C GLN A 29 -9.90 2.38 -19.88
N THR A 30 -10.05 2.88 -18.65
CA THR A 30 -10.35 4.30 -18.40
C THR A 30 -9.29 5.01 -17.57
N CYS A 31 -8.36 4.28 -16.93
CA CYS A 31 -7.35 4.89 -16.09
C CYS A 31 -6.41 5.78 -16.91
N PRO A 32 -6.34 7.10 -16.62
CA PRO A 32 -5.44 8.01 -17.31
C PRO A 32 -4.00 7.97 -16.76
N GLY A 33 -3.74 7.10 -15.76
CA GLY A 33 -2.47 6.98 -15.08
C GLY A 33 -1.34 6.52 -16.01
N ARG A 34 -0.13 7.03 -15.75
CA ARG A 34 1.06 6.69 -16.55
C ARG A 34 2.12 6.06 -15.67
N PHE A 35 2.75 4.99 -16.16
CA PHE A 35 3.88 4.39 -15.48
C PHE A 35 5.11 5.31 -15.54
N ARG A 36 5.74 5.45 -14.38
CA ARG A 36 7.02 6.12 -14.13
C ARG A 36 7.92 5.20 -13.31
N LYS A 37 9.14 5.66 -12.98
CA LYS A 37 10.09 4.84 -12.21
C LYS A 37 9.57 4.56 -10.79
N GLU A 38 8.75 5.47 -10.27
CA GLU A 38 8.21 5.48 -8.92
C GLU A 38 6.91 4.68 -8.78
N GLY A 39 6.23 4.33 -9.88
CA GLY A 39 4.89 3.73 -9.84
C GLY A 39 3.99 4.13 -11.00
N LEU A 40 2.75 3.67 -10.95
CA LEU A 40 1.66 4.27 -11.72
C LEU A 40 1.31 5.62 -11.09
N VAL A 41 1.45 6.69 -11.87
CA VAL A 41 1.18 8.07 -11.44
C VAL A 41 -0.14 8.53 -12.03
N CYS A 42 -1.11 8.85 -11.17
CA CYS A 42 -2.33 9.53 -11.57
C CYS A 42 -2.02 10.97 -12.01
N PRO A 43 -2.54 11.47 -13.14
CA PRO A 43 -2.46 12.89 -13.44
C PRO A 43 -3.23 13.70 -12.40
N GLU A 44 -2.85 14.96 -12.19
CA GLU A 44 -3.52 15.86 -11.23
C GLU A 44 -4.99 16.08 -11.59
N SER A 45 -5.33 16.04 -12.88
CA SER A 45 -6.70 16.15 -13.40
C SER A 45 -7.50 14.85 -13.33
N CYS A 46 -7.02 13.80 -12.65
CA CYS A 46 -7.73 12.54 -12.53
C CYS A 46 -8.94 12.69 -11.59
N ASP A 47 -10.14 12.55 -12.13
CA ASP A 47 -11.43 12.64 -11.43
C ASP A 47 -12.11 11.27 -11.25
N LEU A 48 -11.49 10.20 -11.75
CA LEU A 48 -12.04 8.85 -11.70
C LEU A 48 -12.17 8.33 -10.27
N ASN A 49 -13.39 7.98 -9.89
CA ASN A 49 -13.70 7.35 -8.60
C ASN A 49 -13.36 5.85 -8.60
N CYS A 50 -12.08 5.51 -8.53
CA CYS A 50 -11.56 4.13 -8.44
C CYS A 50 -10.92 3.81 -7.07
N ALA A 51 -10.73 2.53 -6.76
CA ALA A 51 -10.20 2.03 -5.48
C ALA A 51 -8.84 2.66 -5.10
N ILE A 52 -7.82 2.47 -5.94
CA ILE A 52 -7.13 3.62 -6.56
C ILE A 52 -7.06 4.92 -5.76
N GLY A 53 -7.79 5.89 -6.30
CA GLY A 53 -7.91 7.25 -5.79
C GLY A 53 -8.51 7.31 -4.40
N ARG A 54 -9.50 6.47 -4.06
CA ARG A 54 -10.13 6.48 -2.73
C ARG A 54 -9.14 6.11 -1.62
N LEU A 55 -8.42 5.00 -1.79
CA LEU A 55 -7.43 4.52 -0.82
C LEU A 55 -6.23 5.46 -0.73
N ARG A 56 -5.76 5.99 -1.86
CA ARG A 56 -4.72 7.03 -1.88
C ARG A 56 -5.15 8.28 -1.11
N THR A 57 -6.36 8.76 -1.35
CA THR A 57 -6.91 9.96 -0.69
C THR A 57 -7.00 9.74 0.82
N ALA A 58 -7.49 8.58 1.26
CA ALA A 58 -7.55 8.23 2.68
C ALA A 58 -6.16 8.24 3.34
N ALA A 59 -5.15 7.60 2.72
CA ALA A 59 -3.80 7.58 3.26
C ALA A 59 -3.16 8.98 3.31
N VAL A 60 -3.34 9.79 2.25
CA VAL A 60 -2.83 11.18 2.22
C VAL A 60 -3.50 12.03 3.30
N ALA A 61 -4.81 11.88 3.53
CA ALA A 61 -5.53 12.59 4.57
C ALA A 61 -5.02 12.26 5.99
N GLN A 62 -4.50 11.05 6.20
CA GLN A 62 -3.85 10.66 7.45
C GLN A 62 -2.38 11.10 7.55
N GLY A 63 -1.82 11.74 6.51
CA GLY A 63 -0.43 12.21 6.52
C GLY A 63 0.60 11.11 6.27
N TYR A 64 0.25 10.07 5.50
CA TYR A 64 1.18 8.98 5.16
C TYR A 64 2.45 9.51 4.49
N LYS A 65 3.60 8.93 4.85
CA LYS A 65 4.92 9.28 4.27
C LYS A 65 4.93 9.12 2.75
N GLY A 66 4.16 8.16 2.23
CA GLY A 66 3.94 8.06 0.80
C GLY A 66 2.99 6.92 0.40
N VAL A 67 2.53 7.00 -0.84
CA VAL A 67 1.69 5.99 -1.49
C VAL A 67 2.36 5.59 -2.81
N CYS A 68 2.55 4.29 -3.02
CA CYS A 68 3.09 3.74 -4.26
C CYS A 68 2.08 2.79 -4.90
N VAL A 69 1.76 3.04 -6.17
CA VAL A 69 0.98 2.10 -6.99
C VAL A 69 1.96 1.27 -7.80
N ALA A 70 2.28 0.09 -7.32
CA ALA A 70 3.41 -0.70 -7.81
C ALA A 70 3.04 -1.58 -9.01
N ALA A 71 3.89 -1.56 -10.04
CA ALA A 71 3.85 -2.49 -11.17
C ALA A 71 4.21 -3.94 -10.75
N GLY A 72 4.89 -4.09 -9.62
CA GLY A 72 5.21 -5.38 -9.01
C GLY A 72 6.23 -5.26 -7.88
N GLY A 73 6.59 -6.40 -7.28
CA GLY A 73 7.39 -6.47 -6.05
C GLY A 73 8.72 -5.70 -6.05
N ALA A 74 9.48 -5.71 -7.15
CA ALA A 74 10.77 -4.98 -7.21
C ALA A 74 10.60 -3.46 -7.09
N MET A 75 9.51 -2.91 -7.62
CA MET A 75 9.18 -1.49 -7.51
C MET A 75 8.70 -1.15 -6.10
N ALA A 76 7.84 -1.99 -5.54
CA ALA A 76 7.37 -1.87 -4.16
C ALA A 76 8.55 -1.87 -3.17
N LEU A 77 9.50 -2.80 -3.32
CA LEU A 77 10.68 -2.90 -2.47
C LEU A 77 11.58 -1.65 -2.58
N LYS A 78 11.84 -1.15 -3.80
CA LYS A 78 12.59 0.09 -4.01
C LYS A 78 11.94 1.27 -3.29
N PHE A 79 10.61 1.36 -3.34
CA PHE A 79 9.87 2.40 -2.65
C PHE A 79 10.01 2.29 -1.13
N VAL A 80 9.86 1.09 -0.57
CA VAL A 80 10.04 0.85 0.88
C VAL A 80 11.46 1.22 1.33
N VAL A 81 12.49 0.78 0.60
CA VAL A 81 13.89 1.08 0.92
C VAL A 81 14.16 2.59 0.85
N ALA A 82 13.59 3.30 -0.13
CA ALA A 82 13.75 4.74 -0.26
C ALA A 82 13.07 5.52 0.87
N GLN A 83 11.87 5.09 1.30
CA GLN A 83 11.09 5.79 2.32
C GLN A 83 11.48 5.44 3.76
N ARG A 84 12.14 4.29 3.97
CA ARG A 84 12.49 3.74 5.30
C ARG A 84 11.34 3.89 6.31
N PRO A 85 10.14 3.36 6.00
CA PRO A 85 9.00 3.48 6.90
C PRO A 85 9.16 2.53 8.09
N ARG A 86 8.51 2.84 9.21
CA ARG A 86 8.31 1.87 10.29
C ARG A 86 7.08 1.00 10.10
N GLY A 87 6.17 1.41 9.21
CA GLY A 87 4.94 0.69 8.89
C GLY A 87 4.65 0.60 7.38
N VAL A 88 4.20 -0.56 6.92
CA VAL A 88 3.79 -0.79 5.53
C VAL A 88 2.39 -1.39 5.51
N ILE A 89 1.47 -0.75 4.77
CA ILE A 89 0.22 -1.38 4.38
C ILE A 89 0.36 -1.84 2.94
N ALA A 90 0.22 -3.14 2.68
CA ALA A 90 0.41 -3.73 1.37
C ALA A 90 -0.88 -4.36 0.85
N VAL A 91 -1.31 -3.91 -0.33
CA VAL A 91 -2.47 -4.43 -1.06
C VAL A 91 -1.99 -5.07 -2.36
N ALA A 92 -1.99 -6.40 -2.42
CA ALA A 92 -1.53 -7.15 -3.59
C ALA A 92 -2.11 -8.56 -3.62
N CYS A 93 -1.86 -9.31 -4.69
CA CYS A 93 -2.23 -10.72 -4.74
C CYS A 93 -1.43 -11.51 -3.69
N SER A 94 -1.97 -12.66 -3.26
CA SER A 94 -1.36 -13.46 -2.20
C SER A 94 0.10 -13.85 -2.49
N LYS A 95 0.43 -14.06 -3.77
CA LYS A 95 1.80 -14.35 -4.22
C LYS A 95 2.74 -13.18 -3.96
N GLU A 96 2.39 -11.97 -4.39
CA GLU A 96 3.24 -10.79 -4.21
C GLU A 96 3.39 -10.42 -2.73
N LEU A 97 2.34 -10.57 -1.92
CA LEU A 97 2.42 -10.36 -0.47
C LEU A 97 3.45 -11.30 0.18
N ALA A 98 3.39 -12.60 -0.15
CA ALA A 98 4.33 -13.59 0.37
C ALA A 98 5.78 -13.36 -0.13
N GLU A 99 5.96 -12.89 -1.37
CA GLU A 99 7.26 -12.49 -1.91
C GLU A 99 7.80 -11.22 -1.24
N GLY A 100 6.95 -10.23 -1.00
CA GLY A 100 7.32 -8.96 -0.35
C GLY A 100 7.85 -9.17 1.07
N VAL A 101 7.19 -10.01 1.88
CA VAL A 101 7.66 -10.34 3.23
C VAL A 101 9.02 -11.03 3.20
N ARG A 102 9.25 -11.94 2.25
CA ARG A 102 10.56 -12.61 2.09
C ARG A 102 11.63 -11.60 1.68
N ALA A 103 11.35 -10.76 0.69
CA ALA A 103 12.28 -9.76 0.20
C ALA A 103 12.69 -8.79 1.32
N ALA A 104 11.72 -8.26 2.08
CA ALA A 104 12.01 -7.30 3.14
C ALA A 104 12.88 -7.90 4.26
N LYS A 105 12.67 -9.17 4.62
CA LYS A 105 13.53 -9.88 5.59
C LYS A 105 14.96 -10.07 5.07
N THR A 106 15.13 -10.28 3.77
CA THR A 106 16.47 -10.44 3.18
C THR A 106 17.21 -9.11 2.98
N THR A 107 16.48 -8.00 2.84
CA THR A 107 17.08 -6.68 2.64
C THR A 107 17.38 -5.94 3.94
N ALA A 108 16.71 -6.28 5.04
CA ALA A 108 16.99 -5.70 6.34
C ALA A 108 18.43 -6.05 6.76
N SER A 109 19.28 -5.04 6.89
CA SER A 109 20.61 -5.22 7.49
C SER A 109 20.47 -5.55 8.98
N LEU A 110 21.50 -6.15 9.59
CA LEU A 110 21.50 -6.54 11.01
C LEU A 110 21.15 -5.41 12.01
N ASN A 111 21.18 -4.14 11.56
CA ASN A 111 20.93 -2.95 12.36
C ASN A 111 19.71 -2.12 11.89
N GLU A 112 18.90 -2.62 10.95
CA GLU A 112 17.68 -1.92 10.50
C GLU A 112 16.43 -2.59 11.08
N ASP A 113 15.52 -1.78 11.65
CA ASP A 113 14.22 -2.25 12.09
C ASP A 113 13.39 -2.72 10.89
N ILE A 114 12.94 -3.98 10.93
CA ILE A 114 12.01 -4.51 9.94
C ILE A 114 10.67 -3.78 10.13
N PRO A 115 10.08 -3.15 9.10
CA PRO A 115 8.82 -2.46 9.27
C PRO A 115 7.71 -3.44 9.66
N ARG A 116 6.72 -2.95 10.39
CA ARG A 116 5.50 -3.71 10.67
C ARG A 116 4.61 -3.69 9.43
N TYR A 117 3.90 -4.79 9.18
CA TYR A 117 3.06 -4.93 7.99
C TYR A 117 1.59 -5.06 8.37
N ALA A 118 0.71 -4.45 7.59
CA ALA A 118 -0.67 -4.89 7.43
C ALA A 118 -0.84 -5.32 5.97
N MET A 119 -1.27 -6.57 5.74
CA MET A 119 -1.41 -7.12 4.39
C MET A 119 -2.88 -7.40 4.09
N VAL A 120 -3.37 -6.85 2.98
CA VAL A 120 -4.72 -7.09 2.49
C VAL A 120 -4.62 -7.73 1.12
N ALA A 121 -5.13 -8.95 1.00
CA ALA A 121 -5.14 -9.67 -0.28
C ALA A 121 -6.23 -9.08 -1.20
N LEU A 122 -5.98 -9.15 -2.51
CA LEU A 122 -7.04 -8.87 -3.49
C LEU A 122 -8.14 -9.93 -3.34
N ARG A 123 -9.40 -9.50 -3.44
CA ARG A 123 -10.58 -10.38 -3.47
C ARG A 123 -10.66 -11.15 -4.78
N GLN A 124 -10.29 -10.49 -5.87
CA GLN A 124 -10.18 -11.10 -7.19
C GLN A 124 -8.77 -10.87 -7.73
N ASP A 125 -8.01 -11.96 -7.81
CA ASP A 125 -6.65 -11.97 -8.35
C ASP A 125 -6.66 -12.01 -9.89
N GLY A 126 -5.67 -11.37 -10.50
CA GLY A 126 -5.52 -11.25 -11.94
C GLY A 126 -4.43 -10.24 -12.30
N CYS A 127 -4.13 -10.11 -13.60
CA CYS A 127 -3.16 -9.12 -14.08
C CYS A 127 -3.78 -7.74 -14.37
N VAL A 128 -5.11 -7.65 -14.40
CA VAL A 128 -5.86 -6.46 -14.83
C VAL A 128 -7.24 -6.47 -14.15
N ASP A 129 -7.77 -5.29 -13.81
CA ASP A 129 -9.13 -5.09 -13.28
C ASP A 129 -9.45 -5.97 -12.05
N THR A 130 -8.48 -6.05 -11.13
CA THR A 130 -8.62 -6.78 -9.86
C THR A 130 -9.44 -6.00 -8.84
N GLU A 131 -9.92 -6.69 -7.81
CA GLU A 131 -10.73 -6.09 -6.73
C GLU A 131 -10.11 -6.32 -5.36
N VAL A 132 -10.39 -5.41 -4.42
CA VAL A 132 -9.97 -5.52 -3.01
C VAL A 132 -11.15 -5.19 -2.09
N ASP A 133 -11.13 -5.73 -0.88
CA ASP A 133 -11.97 -5.23 0.19
C ASP A 133 -11.51 -3.83 0.63
N GLU A 134 -12.11 -2.76 0.07
CA GLU A 134 -11.74 -1.40 0.44
C GLU A 134 -12.01 -1.09 1.91
N ALA A 135 -13.03 -1.70 2.53
CA ALA A 135 -13.32 -1.48 3.95
C ALA A 135 -12.17 -2.01 4.82
N GLU A 136 -11.66 -3.21 4.50
CA GLU A 136 -10.51 -3.79 5.20
C GLU A 136 -9.25 -2.92 5.04
N VAL A 137 -8.98 -2.40 3.83
CA VAL A 137 -7.84 -1.51 3.61
C VAL A 137 -8.02 -0.19 4.38
N LEU A 138 -9.23 0.38 4.39
CA LEU A 138 -9.52 1.61 5.14
C LEU A 138 -9.36 1.42 6.64
N GLU A 139 -9.81 0.29 7.19
CA GLU A 139 -9.56 -0.07 8.60
C GLU A 139 -8.06 -0.13 8.91
N ALA A 140 -7.26 -0.71 8.01
CA ALA A 140 -5.81 -0.74 8.17
C ALA A 140 -5.19 0.67 8.07
N ILE A 141 -5.67 1.50 7.14
CA ILE A 141 -5.19 2.88 6.95
C ILE A 141 -5.43 3.70 8.22
N LEU A 142 -6.63 3.56 8.80
CA LEU A 142 -7.10 4.31 9.97
C LEU A 142 -6.68 3.69 11.31
N ALA A 143 -6.05 2.51 11.30
CA ALA A 143 -5.66 1.81 12.52
C ALA A 143 -4.80 2.71 13.42
N GLY A 144 -5.18 2.87 14.69
CA GLY A 144 -4.45 3.70 15.66
C GLY A 144 -4.49 5.20 15.40
N CYS A 145 -5.34 5.69 14.49
CA CYS A 145 -5.59 7.12 14.33
C CYS A 145 -6.72 7.52 15.29
N GLU A 146 -6.48 8.47 16.19
CA GLU A 146 -7.55 9.08 16.97
C GLU A 146 -8.43 9.88 16.01
N GLN A 147 -9.70 9.50 15.89
CA GLN A 147 -10.66 10.38 15.25
C GLN A 147 -10.84 11.59 16.18
N HIS A 148 -10.36 12.77 15.79
CA HIS A 148 -11.08 13.99 16.14
C HIS A 148 -12.41 13.93 15.40
N LEU A 149 -13.35 13.17 15.96
CA LEU A 149 -14.78 13.38 15.73
C LEU A 149 -15.12 14.64 16.51
N GLU A 150 -15.12 15.79 15.82
CA GLU A 150 -15.94 16.93 16.22
C GLU A 150 -17.35 16.76 15.64
#